data_AF-A0A0K9P9X1-F1
#
_entry.id   AF-A0A0K9P9X1-F1
#
_cell.length_a   1.000
_cell.length_b   1.000
_cell.length_c   1.000
_cell.angle_alpha   90.00
_cell.angle_beta   90.00
_cell.angle_gamma   90.00
#
_symmetry.space_group_name_H-M   'P 1'
#
loop_
_entity.id
_entity.type
_entity.pdbx_description
1 polymer ?
#
loop_
_entity_poly.entity_id
_entity_poly.type
_entity_poly.pdbx_seq_one_letter_code
_entity_poly.pdbx_strand_id
1 'polypeptide(L)'
;MGRWFGVLKTSLTNFKKTPAAAGNPQFKISASLRLSPSSETLTVPSANVVFFYGDRVEGTGDNVIEKMSDGRNVAELLVEKFGETVNTWIVEASTFRGSFAVYKEFIAPAVDSLGNPTACDYDPDQFPASSSIVHLLSNCTEQARIISTLFHFFFPSYLTHIEYVFEF
;
A
#
# COMPACT_ATOMS: atom_id res chain seq x y z
N MET A 1 -4.95 -18.34 -9.86
CA MET A 1 -4.08 -18.91 -8.80
C MET A 1 -2.66 -18.36 -8.98
N GLY A 2 -1.90 -18.17 -7.91
CA GLY A 2 -0.54 -17.63 -7.96
C GLY A 2 -0.39 -16.18 -7.47
N ARG A 3 -1.29 -15.69 -6.61
CA ARG A 3 -1.21 -14.34 -6.04
C ARG A 3 -1.63 -14.33 -4.58
N TRP A 4 -0.98 -13.48 -3.81
CA TRP A 4 -1.37 -13.12 -2.45
C TRP A 4 -2.18 -11.84 -2.50
N PHE A 5 -3.32 -11.82 -1.83
CA PHE A 5 -4.13 -10.63 -1.64
C PHE A 5 -4.25 -10.35 -0.16
N GLY A 6 -4.13 -9.09 0.21
CA GLY A 6 -4.27 -8.70 1.60
C GLY A 6 -4.30 -7.20 1.80
N VAL A 7 -4.70 -6.83 3.01
CA VAL A 7 -4.69 -5.46 3.47
C VAL A 7 -3.62 -5.35 4.54
N LEU A 8 -2.66 -4.46 4.33
CA LEU A 8 -1.54 -4.23 5.23
C LEU A 8 -1.71 -2.86 5.89
N LYS A 9 -1.38 -2.80 7.18
CA LYS A 9 -1.28 -1.55 7.92
C LYS A 9 0.19 -1.28 8.19
N THR A 10 0.69 -0.15 7.73
CA THR A 10 2.10 0.23 7.91
C THR A 10 2.21 1.71 8.21
N SER A 11 3.38 2.13 8.68
CA SER A 11 3.67 3.54 8.90
C SER A 11 4.99 3.90 8.22
N LEU A 12 5.11 5.16 7.82
CA LEU A 12 6.40 5.71 7.45
C LEU A 12 7.17 5.97 8.75
N THR A 13 7.92 4.98 9.23
CA THR A 13 8.95 5.23 10.24
C THR A 13 10.06 6.01 9.54
N ASN A 14 10.13 7.31 9.82
CA ASN A 14 10.93 8.28 9.08
C ASN A 14 12.36 7.82 8.72
N PHE A 15 12.79 8.24 7.53
CA PHE A 15 14.16 8.21 6.99
C PHE A 15 15.20 8.99 7.82
N LYS A 16 14.81 9.56 8.95
CA LYS A 16 15.71 10.07 9.99
C LYS A 16 15.13 9.70 11.35
N LYS A 17 16.02 9.20 12.21
CA LYS A 17 15.81 8.73 13.57
C LYS A 17 15.31 9.87 14.48
N THR A 18 14.09 10.36 14.29
CA THR A 18 13.37 11.10 15.32
C THR A 18 12.64 10.11 16.22
N PRO A 19 12.71 10.27 17.55
CA PRO A 19 12.05 9.34 18.47
C PRO A 19 10.56 9.32 18.17
N ALA A 20 9.96 8.15 18.32
CA ALA A 20 8.54 7.89 18.11
C ALA A 20 7.68 8.86 18.93
N ALA A 21 7.35 10.00 18.33
CA ALA A 21 6.26 10.84 18.80
C ALA A 21 4.97 10.18 18.30
N ALA A 22 4.01 10.02 19.20
CA ALA A 22 2.66 9.57 18.88
C ALA A 22 2.13 10.37 17.68
N GLY A 23 1.86 9.71 16.55
CA GLY A 23 1.29 10.37 15.37
C GLY A 23 1.87 9.97 14.02
N ASN A 24 2.70 8.93 13.90
CA ASN A 24 3.10 8.45 12.58
C ASN A 24 1.85 8.07 11.77
N PRO A 25 1.68 8.63 10.56
CA PRO A 25 0.52 8.35 9.73
C PRO A 25 0.49 6.86 9.41
N GLN A 26 -0.62 6.21 9.78
CA GLN A 26 -0.87 4.83 9.41
C GLN A 26 -1.48 4.80 8.02
N PHE A 27 -0.88 4.01 7.14
CA PHE A 27 -1.38 3.73 5.81
C PHE A 27 -2.06 2.37 5.83
N LYS A 28 -3.27 2.33 5.28
CA LYS A 28 -3.94 1.09 4.90
C LYS A 28 -3.66 0.84 3.43
N ILE A 29 -3.10 -0.32 3.12
CA ILE A 29 -2.64 -0.67 1.79
C ILE A 29 -3.29 -1.97 1.38
N SER A 30 -4.16 -1.92 0.37
CA SER A 30 -4.67 -3.14 -0.27
C SER A 30 -3.70 -3.55 -1.37
N ALA A 31 -3.21 -4.79 -1.33
CA ALA A 31 -2.17 -5.25 -2.22
C ALA A 31 -2.55 -6.57 -2.88
N SER A 32 -2.20 -6.70 -4.15
CA SER A 32 -2.17 -7.95 -4.88
C SER A 32 -0.74 -8.22 -5.31
N LEU A 33 -0.14 -9.28 -4.77
CA LEU A 33 1.26 -9.62 -4.97
C LEU A 33 1.41 -10.96 -5.69
N ARG A 34 2.34 -11.02 -6.62
CA ARG A 34 2.62 -12.24 -7.37
C ARG A 34 3.31 -13.27 -6.47
N LEU A 35 2.80 -14.50 -6.53
CA LEU A 35 3.43 -15.67 -5.94
C LEU A 35 4.02 -16.54 -7.04
N SER A 36 5.11 -17.22 -6.70
CA SER A 36 5.64 -18.31 -7.52
C SER A 36 4.69 -19.51 -7.45
N PRO A 37 4.24 -20.08 -8.57
CA PRO A 37 3.38 -21.27 -8.56
C PRO A 37 4.04 -22.49 -7.93
N SER A 38 5.38 -22.57 -7.93
CA SER A 38 6.12 -23.74 -7.45
C SER A 38 6.48 -23.67 -5.97
N SER A 39 6.67 -22.47 -5.42
CA SER A 39 7.14 -22.27 -4.05
C SER A 39 6.16 -21.49 -3.17
N GLU A 40 5.07 -20.97 -3.75
CA GLU A 40 4.07 -20.12 -3.09
C GLU A 40 4.66 -18.91 -2.34
N THR A 41 5.90 -18.55 -2.67
CA THR A 41 6.61 -17.41 -2.13
C THR A 41 6.43 -16.21 -3.05
N LEU A 42 6.58 -15.00 -2.51
CA LEU A 42 6.62 -13.78 -3.31
C LEU A 42 7.67 -13.90 -4.42
N THR A 43 7.30 -13.48 -5.63
CA THR A 43 8.19 -13.48 -6.80
C THR A 43 8.30 -12.08 -7.40
N VAL A 44 9.34 -11.87 -8.20
CA VAL A 44 9.64 -10.57 -8.80
C VAL A 44 8.54 -10.21 -9.81
N PRO A 45 7.86 -9.06 -9.65
CA PRO A 45 6.91 -8.60 -10.64
C PRO A 45 7.61 -7.94 -11.83
N SER A 46 6.95 -7.91 -12.98
CA SER A 46 7.37 -7.13 -14.15
C SER A 46 7.28 -5.62 -13.91
N ALA A 47 6.32 -5.18 -13.09
CA ALA A 47 6.14 -3.80 -12.67
C ALA A 47 5.34 -3.73 -11.36
N ASN A 48 5.44 -2.61 -10.66
CA ASN A 48 4.58 -2.26 -9.53
C ASN A 48 3.63 -1.14 -9.97
N VAL A 49 2.33 -1.40 -9.93
CA VAL A 49 1.29 -0.40 -10.16
C VAL A 49 0.89 0.14 -8.79
N VAL A 50 1.20 1.42 -8.55
CA VAL A 50 0.85 2.10 -7.31
C VAL A 50 -0.31 3.04 -7.61
N PHE A 51 -1.43 2.85 -6.93
CA PHE A 51 -2.62 3.68 -7.04
C PHE A 51 -2.92 4.33 -5.69
N PHE A 52 -3.08 5.63 -5.72
CA PHE A 52 -3.37 6.44 -4.54
C PHE A 52 -4.87 6.71 -4.51
N TYR A 53 -5.58 6.10 -3.54
CA TYR A 53 -7.02 6.26 -3.40
C TYR A 53 -7.30 7.36 -2.36
N GLY A 54 -8.20 8.27 -2.73
CA GLY A 54 -8.68 9.36 -1.88
C GLY A 54 -9.89 8.94 -1.05
N ASP A 55 -10.91 9.78 -0.99
CA ASP A 55 -12.13 9.50 -0.22
C ASP A 55 -12.86 8.25 -0.74
N ARG A 56 -13.32 7.42 0.19
CA ARG A 56 -14.26 6.35 -0.11
C ARG A 56 -15.66 6.92 -0.12
N VAL A 57 -16.42 6.60 -1.17
CA VAL A 57 -17.81 7.04 -1.31
C VAL A 57 -18.67 5.79 -1.27
N GLU A 58 -18.77 5.19 -0.09
CA GLU A 58 -19.63 4.02 0.16
C GLU A 58 -21.06 4.46 0.53
N GLY A 59 -22.04 3.56 0.33
CA GLY A 59 -23.44 3.80 0.71
C GLY A 59 -24.23 4.69 -0.27
N THR A 60 -23.76 4.80 -1.51
CA THR A 60 -24.47 5.48 -2.61
C THR A 60 -25.59 4.63 -3.21
N GLY A 61 -25.49 3.31 -3.07
CA GLY A 61 -26.40 2.34 -3.71
C GLY A 61 -26.10 2.09 -5.19
N ASP A 62 -25.10 2.77 -5.77
CA ASP A 62 -24.61 2.49 -7.11
C ASP A 62 -23.53 1.39 -7.07
N ASN A 63 -23.81 0.28 -7.75
CA ASN A 63 -22.94 -0.91 -7.71
C ASN A 63 -21.50 -0.64 -8.19
N VAL A 64 -21.30 0.26 -9.16
CA VAL A 64 -19.96 0.58 -9.65
C VAL A 64 -19.19 1.39 -8.60
N ILE A 65 -19.87 2.34 -7.96
CA ILE A 65 -19.26 3.19 -6.93
C ILE A 65 -18.92 2.38 -5.68
N GLU A 66 -19.83 1.49 -5.23
CA GLU A 66 -19.56 0.59 -4.10
C GLU A 66 -18.36 -0.31 -4.41
N LYS A 67 -18.32 -0.90 -5.61
CA LYS A 67 -17.21 -1.77 -6.02
C LYS A 67 -15.89 -1.02 -6.04
N MET A 68 -15.85 0.20 -6.58
CA MET A 68 -14.62 1.02 -6.65
C MET A 68 -14.18 1.58 -5.29
N SER A 69 -15.08 1.66 -4.30
CA SER A 69 -14.74 2.11 -2.94
C SER A 69 -13.95 1.08 -2.14
N ASP A 70 -13.94 -0.19 -2.56
CA ASP A 70 -13.10 -1.23 -1.98
C ASP A 70 -11.75 -1.33 -2.70
N GLY A 71 -10.67 -1.08 -1.97
CA GLY A 71 -9.30 -1.17 -2.49
C GLY A 71 -8.91 -2.56 -2.99
N ARG A 72 -9.57 -3.64 -2.56
CA ARG A 72 -9.33 -4.99 -3.10
C ARG A 72 -9.83 -5.12 -4.53
N ASN A 73 -11.06 -4.68 -4.77
CA ASN A 73 -11.67 -4.67 -6.09
C ASN A 73 -10.86 -3.81 -7.06
N VAL A 74 -10.35 -2.67 -6.59
CA VAL A 74 -9.46 -1.81 -7.39
C VAL A 74 -8.12 -2.53 -7.67
N ALA A 75 -7.52 -3.18 -6.67
CA ALA A 75 -6.28 -3.93 -6.86
C ALA A 75 -6.42 -5.03 -7.92
N GLU A 76 -7.53 -5.76 -7.90
CA GLU A 76 -7.86 -6.80 -8.88
C GLU A 76 -8.08 -6.22 -10.27
N LEU A 77 -8.88 -5.16 -10.39
CA LEU A 77 -9.14 -4.49 -11.66
C LEU A 77 -7.84 -3.96 -12.31
N LEU A 78 -6.89 -3.49 -11.50
CA LEU A 78 -5.58 -3.10 -12.00
C LEU A 78 -4.74 -4.31 -12.46
N VAL A 79 -4.83 -5.47 -11.80
CA VAL A 79 -4.18 -6.70 -12.29
C VAL A 79 -4.80 -7.13 -13.62
N GLU A 80 -6.13 -7.10 -13.74
CA GLU A 80 -6.82 -7.41 -15.00
C GLU A 80 -6.39 -6.48 -16.14
N LYS A 81 -6.22 -5.18 -15.84
CA LYS A 81 -5.84 -4.17 -16.83
C LYS A 81 -4.36 -4.24 -17.24
N PHE A 82 -3.45 -4.49 -16.30
CA PHE A 82 -2.01 -4.43 -16.53
C PHE A 82 -1.34 -5.81 -16.69
N GLY A 83 -2.08 -6.89 -16.42
CA GLY A 83 -1.65 -8.27 -16.57
C GLY A 83 -1.18 -8.93 -15.27
N GLU A 84 -1.18 -10.27 -15.26
CA GLU A 84 -0.89 -11.07 -14.06
C GLU A 84 0.57 -10.98 -13.57
N THR A 85 1.46 -10.38 -14.35
CA THR A 85 2.87 -10.23 -14.01
C THR A 85 3.17 -8.98 -13.19
N VAL A 86 2.20 -8.09 -12.93
CA VAL A 86 2.40 -6.90 -12.10
C VAL A 86 2.04 -7.16 -10.63
N ASN A 87 2.58 -6.35 -9.72
CA ASN A 87 2.03 -6.19 -8.37
C ASN A 87 1.19 -4.91 -8.33
N THR A 88 0.06 -4.92 -7.62
CA THR A 88 -0.80 -3.74 -7.48
C THR A 88 -0.88 -3.34 -6.01
N TRP A 89 -0.80 -2.02 -5.77
CA TRP A 89 -0.75 -1.43 -4.45
C TRP A 89 -1.72 -0.26 -4.39
N ILE A 90 -2.79 -0.39 -3.60
CA ILE A 90 -3.77 0.67 -3.38
C ILE A 90 -3.46 1.30 -2.04
N VAL A 91 -2.88 2.50 -2.08
CA VAL A 91 -2.49 3.26 -0.91
C VAL A 91 -3.63 4.19 -0.53
N GLU A 92 -4.23 3.94 0.63
CA GLU A 92 -5.29 4.79 1.15
C GLU A 92 -4.70 5.94 1.96
N ALA A 93 -5.04 7.16 1.57
CA ALA A 93 -4.68 8.36 2.30
C ALA A 93 -5.51 8.48 3.58
N SER A 94 -4.88 8.77 4.71
CA SER A 94 -5.62 9.01 5.96
C SER A 94 -6.22 10.41 6.05
N THR A 95 -5.67 11.41 5.33
CA THR A 95 -6.23 12.77 5.29
C THR A 95 -5.75 13.56 4.08
N PHE A 96 -6.68 13.99 3.23
CA PHE A 96 -6.43 15.07 2.27
C PHE A 96 -6.71 16.42 2.94
N ARG A 97 -5.68 17.25 3.16
CA ARG A 97 -5.84 18.62 3.67
C ARG A 97 -4.96 19.56 2.85
N GLY A 98 -5.39 19.94 1.65
CA GLY A 98 -4.70 20.91 0.81
C GLY A 98 -5.41 21.17 -0.51
N SER A 99 -4.97 22.19 -1.25
CA SER A 99 -5.47 22.52 -2.60
C SER A 99 -4.92 21.59 -3.69
N PHE A 100 -3.89 20.81 -3.36
CA PHE A 100 -3.20 19.87 -4.24
C PHE A 100 -3.05 18.52 -3.55
N ALA A 101 -3.23 17.42 -4.30
CA ALA A 101 -3.05 16.00 -3.93
C ALA A 101 -1.61 15.67 -3.48
N VAL A 102 -1.15 16.35 -2.44
CA VAL A 102 0.15 16.14 -1.82
C VAL A 102 -0.07 15.36 -0.54
N TYR A 103 0.42 14.12 -0.54
CA TYR A 103 0.59 13.34 0.68
C TYR A 103 1.72 13.99 1.48
N LYS A 104 1.35 14.87 2.41
CA LYS A 104 2.29 15.56 3.31
C LYS A 104 3.23 14.58 4.02
N GLU A 105 2.77 13.35 4.21
CA GLU A 105 3.50 12.26 4.81
C GLU A 105 4.74 11.83 4.00
N PHE A 106 4.78 12.07 2.69
CA PHE A 106 5.90 11.72 1.82
C PHE A 106 6.94 12.83 1.62
N ILE A 107 6.66 14.06 2.09
CA ILE A 107 7.44 15.26 1.77
C ILE A 107 8.23 15.83 2.97
N ALA A 108 8.10 15.23 4.16
CA ALA A 108 8.78 15.66 5.40
C ALA A 108 8.27 17.03 5.95
N PRO A 109 8.56 17.34 7.24
CA PRO A 109 7.59 17.38 8.33
C PRO A 109 6.51 18.48 8.26
N ALA A 110 6.62 19.44 7.35
CA ALA A 110 5.67 20.54 7.25
C ALA A 110 5.56 21.07 5.81
N VAL A 111 4.32 21.26 5.36
CA VAL A 111 3.97 21.95 4.11
C VAL A 111 3.23 23.25 4.43
N ASP A 112 3.42 24.29 3.62
CA ASP A 112 2.65 25.54 3.76
C ASP A 112 1.21 25.37 3.24
N SER A 113 0.41 26.43 3.30
CA SER A 113 -0.97 26.42 2.80
C SER A 113 -1.10 26.19 1.29
N LEU A 114 0.01 26.30 0.54
CA LEU A 114 0.07 26.05 -0.90
C LEU A 114 0.59 24.63 -1.22
N GLY A 115 1.00 23.87 -0.20
CA GLY A 115 1.56 22.53 -0.35
C GLY A 115 3.07 22.50 -0.61
N ASN A 116 3.78 23.63 -0.47
CA ASN A 116 5.23 23.64 -0.61
C ASN A 116 5.88 23.09 0.66
N PRO A 117 6.94 22.26 0.55
CA PRO A 117 7.76 21.89 1.69
C PRO A 117 8.32 23.15 2.37
N THR A 118 8.07 23.29 3.68
CA THR A 118 8.53 24.44 4.48
C THR A 118 9.78 24.13 5.30
N ALA A 119 10.16 22.85 5.36
CA ALA A 119 11.27 22.41 6.16
C ALA A 119 12.61 22.64 5.42
N CYS A 120 13.60 23.17 6.14
CA CYS A 120 14.94 23.46 5.61
C CYS A 120 15.73 22.20 5.20
N ASP A 121 15.22 21.00 5.47
CA ASP A 121 15.81 19.71 5.12
C ASP A 121 15.14 19.03 3.92
N TYR A 122 14.18 19.70 3.26
CA TYR A 122 13.65 19.23 1.99
C TYR A 122 14.69 19.44 0.87
N ASP A 123 15.28 18.35 0.42
CA ASP A 123 16.17 18.31 -0.73
C ASP A 123 15.44 17.68 -1.92
N PRO A 124 15.04 18.46 -2.95
CA PRO A 124 14.34 17.92 -4.11
C PRO A 124 15.20 16.93 -4.92
N ASP A 125 16.53 17.02 -4.83
CA ASP A 125 17.46 16.15 -5.57
C ASP A 125 17.55 14.74 -4.96
N GLN A 126 17.03 14.55 -3.73
CA GLN A 126 16.97 13.25 -3.07
C GLN A 126 15.67 12.48 -3.29
N PHE A 127 14.79 12.98 -4.16
CA PHE A 127 13.49 12.37 -4.49
C PHE A 127 12.70 11.87 -3.26
N PRO A 128 12.44 12.74 -2.26
CA PRO A 128 11.88 12.34 -0.97
C PRO A 128 10.54 11.59 -1.09
N ALA A 129 9.70 11.97 -2.05
CA ALA A 129 8.42 11.31 -2.28
C ALA A 129 8.59 9.86 -2.79
N SER A 130 9.43 9.62 -3.80
CA SER A 130 9.65 8.26 -4.31
C SER A 130 10.39 7.39 -3.29
N SER A 131 11.35 7.96 -2.55
CA SER A 131 12.06 7.26 -1.48
C SER A 131 11.10 6.80 -0.39
N SER A 132 10.14 7.65 -0.01
CA SER A 132 9.07 7.31 0.93
C SER A 132 8.17 6.18 0.40
N ILE A 133 7.78 6.22 -0.88
CA ILE A 133 6.98 5.15 -1.50
C ILE A 133 7.75 3.84 -1.52
N VAL A 134 9.01 3.84 -1.93
CA VAL A 134 9.86 2.63 -1.94
C VAL A 134 9.95 2.03 -0.54
N HIS A 135 10.15 2.85 0.49
CA HIS A 135 10.19 2.39 1.87
C HIS A 135 8.85 1.79 2.33
N LEU A 136 7.74 2.44 2.00
CA LEU A 136 6.39 1.95 2.29
C LEU A 136 6.15 0.57 1.68
N LEU A 137 6.44 0.41 0.39
CA LEU A 137 6.27 -0.85 -0.34
C LEU A 137 7.23 -1.93 0.16
N SER A 138 8.46 -1.57 0.53
CA SER A 138 9.43 -2.49 1.13
C SER A 138 8.90 -3.06 2.46
N ASN A 139 8.37 -2.20 3.33
CA ASN A 139 7.78 -2.63 4.60
C ASN A 139 6.58 -3.56 4.37
N CYS A 140 5.72 -3.25 3.41
CA CYS A 140 4.60 -4.10 3.05
C CYS A 140 5.03 -5.45 2.49
N THR A 141 6.05 -5.46 1.62
CA THR A 141 6.58 -6.69 1.03
C THR A 141 7.14 -7.61 2.11
N GLU A 142 7.85 -7.05 3.09
CA GLU A 142 8.39 -7.83 4.22
C GLU A 142 7.27 -8.39 5.11
N GLN A 143 6.25 -7.59 5.43
CA GLN A 143 5.07 -8.09 6.15
C GLN A 143 4.38 -9.23 5.40
N ALA A 144 4.12 -9.06 4.10
CA ALA A 144 3.50 -10.09 3.26
C ALA A 144 4.36 -11.36 3.20
N ARG A 145 5.69 -11.23 3.12
CA ARG A 145 6.63 -12.36 3.14
C ARG A 145 6.54 -13.14 4.45
N ILE A 146 6.53 -12.44 5.58
CA ILE A 146 6.40 -13.06 6.91
C ILE A 146 5.05 -13.80 7.01
N ILE A 147 3.95 -13.16 6.63
CA ILE A 147 2.61 -13.76 6.67
C ILE A 147 2.55 -15.02 5.78
N SER A 148 3.04 -14.93 4.55
CA SER A 148 3.11 -16.06 3.61
C SER A 148 3.95 -17.22 4.18
N THR A 149 5.10 -16.92 4.78
CA THR A 149 6.00 -17.94 5.36
C THR A 149 5.40 -18.60 6.59
N LEU A 150 4.83 -17.81 7.51
CA LEU A 150 4.18 -18.33 8.71
C LEU A 150 3.00 -19.22 8.35
N PHE A 151 2.20 -18.82 7.37
CA PHE A 151 1.07 -19.62 6.91
C PHE A 151 1.53 -20.99 6.38
N HIS A 152 2.57 -21.02 5.54
CA HIS A 152 3.12 -22.28 5.03
C HIS A 152 3.65 -23.18 6.16
N PHE A 153 4.24 -22.58 7.20
CA PHE A 153 4.78 -23.33 8.34
C PHE A 153 3.70 -23.90 9.27
N PHE A 154 2.62 -23.15 9.52
CA PHE A 154 1.56 -23.56 10.44
C PHE A 154 0.43 -24.36 9.77
N PHE A 155 0.22 -24.20 8.45
CA PHE A 155 -0.88 -24.84 7.71
C PHE A 155 -0.41 -25.43 6.36
N PRO A 156 0.46 -26.45 6.36
CA PRO A 156 1.03 -27.00 5.12
C PRO A 156 0.03 -27.75 4.22
N SER A 157 -1.24 -27.95 4.63
CA SER A 157 -2.16 -28.89 3.98
C SER A 157 -3.53 -28.35 3.55
N TYR A 158 -3.83 -27.05 3.71
CA TYR A 158 -5.14 -26.50 3.32
C TYR A 158 -5.00 -25.54 2.13
N LEU A 159 -4.88 -26.12 0.95
CA LEU A 159 -5.03 -25.44 -0.33
C LEU A 159 -6.47 -25.60 -0.80
N THR A 160 -7.30 -24.58 -0.56
CA THR A 160 -8.38 -24.14 -1.45
C THR A 160 -9.12 -22.97 -0.78
N HIS A 161 -9.05 -21.80 -1.41
CA HIS A 161 -9.89 -20.62 -1.16
C HIS A 161 -10.01 -20.15 0.30
N ILE A 162 -9.17 -19.21 0.73
CA ILE A 162 -9.51 -18.39 1.89
C ILE A 162 -9.16 -16.91 1.61
N GLU A 163 -10.21 -16.10 1.49
CA GLU A 163 -10.12 -14.65 1.65
C GLU A 163 -9.81 -14.35 3.12
N TYR A 164 -8.71 -13.65 3.39
CA TYR A 164 -8.43 -13.19 4.75
C TYR A 164 -8.55 -11.66 4.83
N VAL A 165 -9.49 -11.20 5.67
CA VAL A 165 -9.51 -9.87 6.24
C VAL A 165 -8.84 -9.98 7.61
N PHE A 166 -7.61 -9.49 7.76
CA PHE A 166 -7.04 -9.26 9.09
C PHE A 166 -7.49 -7.87 9.55
N GLU A 167 -8.49 -7.82 10.42
CA GLU A 167 -8.76 -6.65 11.24
C GLU A 167 -7.82 -6.70 12.45
N PHE A 168 -6.88 -5.75 12.51
CA PHE A 168 -6.19 -5.34 13.73
C PHE A 168 -6.73 -3.99 14.18
#